data_AF-A0A3D0P3B6-F1
#
_entry.id   AF-A0A3D0P3B6-F1
#
_cell.length_a   1.000
_cell.length_b   1.000
_cell.length_c   1.000
_cell.angle_alpha   90.00
_cell.angle_beta   90.00
_cell.angle_gamma   90.00
#
_symmetry.space_group_name_H-M   'P 1'
#
loop_
_entity.id
_entity.type
_entity.pdbx_description
1 polymer ?
#
loop_
_entity_poly.entity_id
_entity_poly.type
_entity_poly.pdbx_seq_one_letter_code
_entity_poly.pdbx_strand_id
1 'polypeptide(L)'
;MSHYFRQLSEESETALRTALGKNVGLLFPEAWLDVTREGAVVSSVSISLGHRSYLIIENEWADTPIGFMDYYSFSASLSDRPKDIRVTEDTGPGWLHHHVSTIHTWSPTIIDKITVYETSDSFEEEAIRYDSAILFDYEAGQILLTPDRSITGYIAINYKPNVIIEIIATMKYRKEIQ
;
A
#
# COMPACT_ATOMS: atom_id res chain seq x y z
N MET A 1 24.23 -3.90 -20.91
CA MET A 1 23.44 -3.60 -19.71
C MET A 1 22.05 -3.16 -20.13
N SER A 2 21.03 -3.96 -19.85
CA SER A 2 19.62 -3.69 -20.14
C SER A 2 18.99 -2.95 -18.96
N HIS A 3 18.16 -1.94 -19.26
CA HIS A 3 17.50 -1.13 -18.23
C HIS A 3 15.98 -1.30 -18.31
N TYR A 4 15.39 -1.69 -17.20
CA TYR A 4 13.94 -1.87 -17.04
C TYR A 4 13.36 -0.83 -16.09
N PHE A 5 12.11 -0.43 -16.35
CA PHE A 5 11.40 0.55 -15.55
C PHE A 5 9.97 0.05 -15.29
N ARG A 6 9.56 0.02 -14.01
CA ARG A 6 8.19 -0.31 -13.61
C ARG A 6 7.64 0.80 -12.72
N GLN A 7 6.65 1.52 -13.22
CA GLN A 7 5.96 2.55 -12.45
C GLN A 7 4.49 2.20 -12.33
N LEU A 8 3.82 2.80 -11.34
CA LEU A 8 2.36 2.81 -11.28
C LEU A 8 1.77 3.23 -12.63
N SER A 9 0.74 2.52 -13.08
CA SER A 9 0.00 2.90 -14.29
C SER A 9 -0.76 4.21 -14.07
N GLU A 10 -1.10 4.91 -15.15
CA GLU A 10 -1.93 6.13 -15.08
C GLU A 10 -3.27 5.88 -14.37
N GLU A 11 -3.85 4.69 -14.58
CA GLU A 11 -5.08 4.25 -13.91
C GLU A 11 -4.89 4.13 -12.40
N SER A 12 -3.78 3.51 -11.96
CA SER A 12 -3.44 3.39 -10.54
C SER A 12 -3.14 4.74 -9.91
N GLU A 13 -2.44 5.62 -10.61
CA GLU A 13 -2.18 6.97 -10.15
C GLU A 13 -3.48 7.78 -10.02
N THR A 14 -4.40 7.63 -10.98
CA THR A 14 -5.73 8.25 -10.93
C THR A 14 -6.55 7.72 -9.77
N ALA A 15 -6.52 6.41 -9.51
CA ALA A 15 -7.18 5.80 -8.36
C ALA A 15 -6.62 6.36 -7.04
N LEU A 16 -5.30 6.47 -6.90
CA LEU A 16 -4.66 7.06 -5.72
C LEU A 16 -5.09 8.51 -5.47
N ARG A 17 -5.20 9.34 -6.52
CA ARG A 17 -5.66 10.73 -6.39
C ARG A 17 -7.04 10.85 -5.74
N THR A 18 -7.92 9.88 -5.95
CA THR A 18 -9.28 9.92 -5.37
C THR A 18 -9.30 9.86 -3.85
N ALA A 19 -8.21 9.41 -3.21
CA ALA A 19 -8.06 9.35 -1.78
C ALA A 19 -7.64 10.68 -1.13
N LEU A 20 -7.10 11.63 -1.93
CA LEU A 20 -6.72 12.95 -1.44
C LEU A 20 -7.95 13.71 -0.92
N GLY A 21 -7.81 14.34 0.25
CA GLY A 21 -8.89 15.09 0.90
C GLY A 21 -10.03 14.19 1.41
N LYS A 22 -9.88 12.86 1.36
CA LYS A 22 -10.86 11.92 1.91
C LYS A 22 -10.45 11.49 3.29
N ASN A 23 -11.47 11.25 4.11
CA ASN A 23 -11.30 10.67 5.41
C ASN A 23 -11.19 9.15 5.28
N VAL A 24 -10.02 8.61 5.62
CA VAL A 24 -9.71 7.22 5.30
C VAL A 24 -9.55 6.35 6.55
N GLY A 25 -10.15 5.17 6.47
CA GLY A 25 -9.80 4.02 7.29
C GLY A 25 -9.13 2.97 6.40
N LEU A 26 -8.06 2.36 6.89
CA LEU A 26 -7.41 1.22 6.24
C LEU A 26 -8.08 -0.07 6.70
N LEU A 27 -8.57 -0.85 5.75
CA LEU A 27 -9.19 -2.15 5.95
C LEU A 27 -8.34 -3.21 5.26
N PHE A 28 -8.17 -4.37 5.87
CA PHE A 28 -7.49 -5.50 5.26
C PHE A 28 -8.09 -6.82 5.75
N PRO A 29 -8.08 -7.87 4.91
CA PRO A 29 -8.72 -9.14 5.21
C PRO A 29 -8.07 -9.87 6.39
N GLU A 30 -6.73 -9.83 6.44
CA GLU A 30 -5.91 -10.46 7.46
C GLU A 30 -4.68 -9.59 7.74
N ALA A 31 -4.19 -9.62 8.97
CA ALA A 31 -2.95 -8.97 9.35
C ALA A 31 -2.09 -9.91 10.18
N TRP A 32 -0.85 -10.06 9.72
CA TRP A 32 0.19 -10.77 10.42
C TRP A 32 1.00 -9.73 11.18
N LEU A 33 0.90 -9.80 12.51
CA LEU A 33 1.72 -8.99 13.40
C LEU A 33 2.99 -9.79 13.70
N ASP A 34 4.08 -9.44 13.02
CA ASP A 34 5.38 -10.00 13.34
C ASP A 34 5.92 -9.30 14.58
N VAL A 35 6.11 -10.04 15.68
CA VAL A 35 6.58 -9.50 16.96
C VAL A 35 7.98 -8.87 16.85
N THR A 36 8.73 -9.21 15.80
CA THR A 36 10.06 -8.66 15.51
C THR A 36 10.03 -7.46 14.55
N ARG A 37 8.94 -7.23 13.84
CA ARG A 37 8.79 -6.10 12.90
C ARG A 37 7.78 -5.11 13.46
N GLU A 38 8.14 -3.84 13.43
CA GLU A 38 7.26 -2.79 13.93
C GLU A 38 6.23 -2.38 12.85
N GLY A 39 5.20 -3.20 12.64
CA GLY A 39 4.16 -2.95 11.64
C GLY A 39 3.17 -4.11 11.51
N ALA A 40 2.39 -4.09 10.43
CA ALA A 40 1.50 -5.19 10.04
C ALA A 40 1.83 -5.65 8.62
N VAL A 41 1.71 -6.95 8.36
CA VAL A 41 1.84 -7.50 7.00
C VAL A 41 0.48 -8.02 6.55
N VAL A 42 0.03 -7.58 5.38
CA VAL A 42 -1.32 -7.84 4.86
C VAL A 42 -1.29 -8.23 3.38
N SER A 43 -2.26 -8.98 2.90
CA SER A 43 -2.33 -9.37 1.48
C SER A 43 -2.80 -8.25 0.54
N SER A 44 -3.65 -7.36 1.03
CA SER A 44 -4.09 -6.16 0.32
C SER A 44 -4.53 -5.07 1.31
N VAL A 45 -4.54 -3.82 0.85
CA VAL A 45 -5.04 -2.68 1.63
C VAL A 45 -6.26 -2.10 0.92
N SER A 46 -7.38 -1.99 1.63
CA SER A 46 -8.59 -1.33 1.16
C SER A 46 -8.79 -0.03 1.93
N ILE A 47 -8.77 1.10 1.25
CA ILE A 47 -8.95 2.43 1.81
C ILE A 47 -10.38 2.88 1.51
N SER A 48 -11.20 3.10 2.54
CA SER A 48 -12.57 3.60 2.36
C SER A 48 -12.55 5.05 1.86
N LEU A 49 -13.24 5.33 0.76
CA LEU A 49 -13.39 6.66 0.16
C LEU A 49 -14.78 7.27 0.41
N GLY A 50 -15.67 6.53 1.08
CA GLY A 50 -17.06 6.89 1.32
C GLY A 50 -18.02 5.72 1.07
N HIS A 51 -19.28 6.03 0.80
CA HIS A 51 -20.32 5.02 0.59
C HIS A 51 -20.04 4.16 -0.65
N ARG A 52 -19.76 2.85 -0.44
CA ARG A 52 -19.51 1.86 -1.49
C ARG A 52 -18.42 2.30 -2.49
N SER A 53 -17.34 2.88 -1.97
CA SER A 53 -16.18 3.27 -2.76
C SER A 53 -14.92 3.03 -1.97
N TYR A 54 -14.03 2.21 -2.52
CA TYR A 54 -12.80 1.77 -1.89
C TYR A 54 -11.65 1.88 -2.89
N LEU A 55 -10.53 2.42 -2.43
CA LEU A 55 -9.26 2.33 -3.11
C LEU A 55 -8.57 1.05 -2.64
N ILE A 56 -8.34 0.12 -3.57
CA ILE A 56 -7.65 -1.13 -3.31
C ILE A 56 -6.20 -0.98 -3.74
N ILE A 57 -5.28 -1.30 -2.85
CA ILE A 57 -3.84 -1.32 -3.10
C ILE A 57 -3.35 -2.75 -2.95
N GLU A 58 -2.66 -3.21 -3.97
CA GLU A 58 -2.12 -4.56 -4.08
C GLU A 58 -0.66 -4.51 -4.46
N ASN A 59 0.04 -5.60 -4.18
CA ASN A 59 1.42 -5.78 -4.58
C ASN A 59 1.50 -6.87 -5.65
N GLU A 60 2.22 -6.57 -6.71
CA GLU A 60 2.44 -7.44 -7.87
C GLU A 60 3.90 -7.88 -7.86
N TRP A 61 4.12 -9.19 -7.87
CA TRP A 61 5.44 -9.78 -8.05
C TRP A 61 5.72 -10.03 -9.53
N ALA A 62 6.91 -9.69 -9.99
CA ALA A 62 7.39 -9.92 -11.34
C ALA A 62 8.92 -10.09 -11.35
N ASP A 63 9.46 -10.52 -12.48
CA ASP A 63 10.89 -10.78 -12.67
C ASP A 63 11.44 -10.07 -13.92
N THR A 64 12.74 -9.80 -13.92
CA THR A 64 13.40 -9.27 -15.12
C THR A 64 13.56 -10.38 -16.18
N PRO A 65 13.44 -10.07 -17.48
CA PRO A 65 13.42 -11.10 -18.52
C PRO A 65 14.70 -11.93 -18.70
N ILE A 66 15.88 -11.42 -18.31
CA ILE A 66 17.16 -12.10 -18.56
C ILE A 66 17.71 -12.71 -17.26
N GLY A 67 17.85 -11.90 -16.22
CA GLY A 67 18.44 -12.27 -14.94
C GLY A 67 17.45 -12.83 -13.92
N PHE A 68 16.15 -12.85 -14.25
CA PHE A 68 15.07 -13.30 -13.36
C PHE A 68 15.14 -12.63 -11.97
N MET A 69 15.49 -11.35 -11.95
CA MET A 69 15.58 -10.59 -10.72
C MET A 69 14.17 -10.23 -10.25
N ASP A 70 13.79 -10.78 -9.10
CA ASP A 70 12.51 -10.49 -8.46
C ASP A 70 12.38 -9.01 -8.13
N TYR A 71 11.25 -8.43 -8.53
CA TYR A 71 10.84 -7.11 -8.09
C TYR A 71 9.35 -7.11 -7.77
N TYR A 72 8.97 -6.10 -6.99
CA TYR A 72 7.61 -5.94 -6.50
C TYR A 72 7.13 -4.55 -6.88
N SER A 73 5.93 -4.45 -7.44
CA SER A 73 5.32 -3.17 -7.81
C SER A 73 3.91 -3.07 -7.26
N PHE A 74 3.52 -1.88 -6.84
CA PHE A 74 2.15 -1.65 -6.43
C PHE A 74 1.21 -1.49 -7.62
N SER A 75 -0.03 -1.95 -7.45
CA SER A 75 -1.16 -1.52 -8.24
C SER A 75 -2.24 -0.94 -7.34
N ALA A 76 -2.97 0.03 -7.89
CA ALA A 76 -4.09 0.68 -7.22
C ALA A 76 -5.32 0.67 -8.12
N SER A 77 -6.48 0.40 -7.56
CA SER A 77 -7.75 0.36 -8.29
C SER A 77 -8.93 0.82 -7.43
N LEU A 78 -10.04 1.18 -8.07
CA LEU A 78 -11.28 1.52 -7.37
C LEU A 78 -12.24 0.33 -7.37
N SER A 79 -12.93 0.14 -6.26
CA SER A 79 -13.93 -0.92 -6.09
C SER A 79 -15.14 -0.42 -5.30
N ASP A 80 -16.28 -1.07 -5.50
CA ASP A 80 -17.51 -0.82 -4.74
C ASP A 80 -17.53 -1.53 -3.37
N ARG A 81 -16.55 -2.41 -3.14
CA ARG A 81 -16.37 -3.21 -1.92
C ARG A 81 -14.89 -3.31 -1.54
N PRO A 82 -14.56 -3.47 -0.26
CA PRO A 82 -13.19 -3.77 0.13
C PRO A 82 -12.78 -5.15 -0.39
N LYS A 83 -11.48 -5.33 -0.64
CA LYS A 83 -10.92 -6.59 -1.14
C LYS A 83 -10.86 -7.63 -0.04
N ASP A 84 -11.33 -8.84 -0.37
CA ASP A 84 -11.32 -10.03 0.49
C ASP A 84 -11.96 -9.88 1.89
N ILE A 85 -12.73 -8.80 2.09
CA ILE A 85 -13.48 -8.51 3.30
C ILE A 85 -14.97 -8.62 3.00
N ARG A 86 -15.68 -9.45 3.78
CA ARG A 86 -17.15 -9.52 3.69
C ARG A 86 -17.76 -8.35 4.44
N VAL A 87 -18.44 -7.46 3.70
CA VAL A 87 -19.24 -6.38 4.28
C VAL A 87 -20.71 -6.79 4.21
N THR A 88 -21.35 -6.94 5.37
CA THR A 88 -22.80 -7.08 5.50
C THR A 88 -23.38 -5.76 5.97
N GLU A 89 -24.40 -5.24 5.27
CA GLU A 89 -25.18 -4.10 5.74
C GLU A 89 -25.89 -4.49 7.04
N ASP A 90 -25.60 -3.76 8.11
CA ASP A 90 -26.19 -4.00 9.42
C ASP A 90 -27.61 -3.43 9.45
N THR A 91 -28.62 -4.29 9.33
CA THR A 91 -30.03 -3.89 9.38
C THR A 91 -30.60 -3.86 10.81
N GLY A 92 -29.76 -3.93 11.85
CA GLY A 92 -30.18 -3.93 13.26
C GLY A 92 -29.22 -3.19 14.20
N PRO A 93 -29.58 -3.03 15.49
CA PRO A 93 -28.67 -2.49 16.50
C PRO A 93 -27.74 -3.61 16.99
N GLY A 94 -26.68 -3.94 16.24
CA GLY A 94 -25.90 -5.14 16.51
C GLY A 94 -24.43 -5.05 16.10
N TRP A 95 -23.58 -4.80 17.09
CA TRP A 95 -22.14 -5.05 17.12
C TRP A 95 -21.62 -5.97 16.00
N LEU A 96 -20.82 -5.39 15.11
CA LEU A 96 -20.14 -6.01 13.98
C LEU A 96 -19.47 -7.34 14.38
N HIS A 97 -20.07 -8.46 14.03
CA HIS A 97 -19.46 -9.79 14.08
C HIS A 97 -19.17 -10.24 12.66
N HIS A 98 -17.89 -10.26 12.26
CA HIS A 98 -17.22 -11.27 11.41
C HIS A 98 -15.73 -10.86 11.25
N HIS A 99 -14.86 -11.84 11.01
CA HIS A 99 -13.38 -11.75 11.05
C HIS A 99 -12.78 -10.69 10.11
N VAL A 100 -12.87 -9.42 10.48
CA VAL A 100 -12.13 -8.33 9.84
C VAL A 100 -11.07 -7.87 10.83
N SER A 101 -9.80 -8.03 10.48
CA SER A 101 -8.74 -7.34 11.18
C SER A 101 -8.74 -5.90 10.68
N THR A 102 -9.24 -4.97 11.48
CA THR A 102 -9.16 -3.54 11.17
C THR A 102 -8.02 -2.92 11.96
N ILE A 103 -7.04 -2.31 11.29
CA ILE A 103 -6.32 -1.20 11.92
C ILE A 103 -7.22 0.00 11.68
N HIS A 104 -8.01 0.33 12.71
CA HIS A 104 -8.54 1.67 12.79
C HIS A 104 -7.33 2.60 12.91
N THR A 105 -7.10 3.43 11.88
CA THR A 105 -6.40 4.69 12.11
C THR A 105 -7.22 5.39 13.19
N TRP A 106 -6.60 5.72 14.32
CA TRP A 106 -7.28 6.04 15.59
C TRP A 106 -8.16 7.30 15.57
N SER A 107 -8.32 7.91 14.41
CA SER A 107 -9.25 8.99 14.14
C SER A 107 -9.55 8.99 12.64
N PRO A 108 -10.75 9.39 12.21
CA PRO A 108 -11.02 9.67 10.80
C PRO A 108 -9.98 10.68 10.29
N THR A 109 -8.93 10.25 9.56
CA THR A 109 -7.81 11.12 9.17
C THR A 109 -7.85 11.42 7.68
N ILE A 110 -7.70 12.70 7.34
CA ILE A 110 -7.75 13.18 5.95
C ILE A 110 -6.37 12.95 5.33
N ILE A 111 -6.30 12.26 4.19
CA ILE A 111 -5.04 12.18 3.44
C ILE A 111 -4.78 13.54 2.82
N ASP A 112 -3.72 14.19 3.28
CA ASP A 112 -3.28 15.49 2.80
C ASP A 112 -2.35 15.35 1.60
N LYS A 113 -1.54 14.28 1.57
CA LYS A 113 -0.54 14.06 0.55
C LYS A 113 -0.23 12.58 0.37
N ILE A 114 0.05 12.19 -0.88
CA ILE A 114 0.49 10.85 -1.24
C ILE A 114 1.82 10.97 -1.98
N THR A 115 2.85 10.32 -1.45
CA THR A 115 4.21 10.32 -2.03
C THR A 115 4.57 8.93 -2.50
N VAL A 116 5.10 8.82 -3.72
CA VAL A 116 5.62 7.57 -4.29
C VAL A 116 7.14 7.62 -4.28
N TYR A 117 7.74 6.55 -3.77
CA TYR A 117 9.19 6.36 -3.75
C TYR A 117 9.60 5.25 -4.70
N GLU A 118 10.79 5.38 -5.29
CA GLU A 118 11.39 4.39 -6.18
C GLU A 118 12.69 3.82 -5.59
N THR A 119 12.93 2.56 -5.92
CA THR A 119 14.19 1.85 -5.67
C THR A 119 14.77 1.39 -7.00
N SER A 120 16.08 1.18 -7.04
CA SER A 120 16.76 0.58 -8.18
C SER A 120 17.61 -0.59 -7.72
N ASP A 121 17.47 -1.72 -8.39
CA ASP A 121 18.28 -2.92 -8.18
C ASP A 121 19.03 -3.26 -9.47
N SER A 122 20.15 -3.95 -9.34
CA SER A 122 20.97 -4.35 -10.48
C SER A 122 21.66 -5.67 -10.20
N PHE A 123 21.65 -6.56 -11.19
CA PHE A 123 22.28 -7.87 -11.12
C PHE A 123 22.79 -8.24 -12.51
N GLU A 124 24.04 -8.71 -12.58
CA GLU A 124 24.73 -9.03 -13.83
C GLU A 124 24.64 -7.91 -14.89
N GLU A 125 24.01 -8.19 -16.04
CA GLU A 125 23.86 -7.24 -17.15
C GLU A 125 22.51 -6.52 -17.13
N GLU A 126 21.75 -6.56 -16.03
CA GLU A 126 20.45 -5.92 -15.89
C GLU A 126 20.39 -4.92 -14.73
N ALA A 127 19.60 -3.87 -14.93
CA ALA A 127 19.19 -2.96 -13.88
C ALA A 127 17.70 -2.68 -14.01
N ILE A 128 16.98 -2.65 -12.89
CA ILE A 128 15.57 -2.28 -12.83
C ILE A 128 15.37 -1.11 -11.88
N ARG A 129 14.45 -0.21 -12.23
CA ARG A 129 13.97 0.83 -11.33
C ARG A 129 12.46 0.75 -11.21
N TYR A 130 11.95 0.73 -9.98
CA TYR A 130 10.53 0.50 -9.73
C TYR A 130 9.98 1.25 -8.52
N ASP A 131 8.67 1.55 -8.58
CA ASP A 131 7.92 2.13 -7.46
C ASP A 131 7.87 1.12 -6.31
N SER A 132 8.53 1.44 -5.20
CA SER A 132 8.81 0.52 -4.10
C SER A 132 8.16 0.92 -2.77
N ALA A 133 7.54 2.09 -2.72
CA ALA A 133 6.76 2.52 -1.56
C ALA A 133 5.72 3.59 -1.90
N ILE A 134 4.62 3.57 -1.15
CA ILE A 134 3.58 4.61 -1.15
C ILE A 134 3.44 5.13 0.28
N LEU A 135 3.71 6.42 0.48
CA LEU A 135 3.55 7.12 1.74
C LEU A 135 2.28 7.96 1.70
N PHE A 136 1.40 7.75 2.67
CA PHE A 136 0.24 8.56 2.94
C PHE A 136 0.55 9.48 4.11
N ASP A 137 0.53 10.78 3.86
CA ASP A 137 0.66 11.83 4.86
C ASP A 137 -0.74 12.34 5.23
N TYR A 138 -0.98 12.52 6.53
CA TYR A 138 -2.23 13.02 7.07
C TYR A 138 -1.98 13.80 8.37
N GLU A 139 -2.92 14.64 8.80
CA GLU A 139 -2.74 15.56 9.95
C GLU A 139 -2.13 14.91 11.21
N ALA A 140 -2.58 13.70 11.55
CA ALA A 140 -2.15 12.98 12.76
C ALA A 140 -0.87 12.12 12.58
N GLY A 141 -0.29 12.02 11.38
CA GLY A 141 0.88 11.16 11.15
C GLY A 141 1.05 10.65 9.72
N GLN A 142 1.71 9.50 9.60
CA GLN A 142 2.13 8.92 8.33
C GLN A 142 1.89 7.42 8.30
N ILE A 143 1.49 6.89 7.16
CA ILE A 143 1.45 5.45 6.87
C ILE A 143 2.25 5.19 5.61
N LEU A 144 3.22 4.29 5.71
CA LEU A 144 4.06 3.84 4.61
C LEU A 144 3.71 2.41 4.24
N LEU A 145 3.34 2.21 2.98
CA LEU A 145 3.16 0.89 2.37
C LEU A 145 4.43 0.49 1.62
N THR A 146 4.96 -0.68 1.92
CA THR A 146 6.14 -1.27 1.26
C THR A 146 5.87 -2.73 0.90
N PRO A 147 6.42 -3.26 -0.19
CA PRO A 147 6.35 -4.69 -0.46
C PRO A 147 7.00 -5.49 0.66
N ASP A 148 6.32 -6.50 1.16
CA ASP A 148 6.98 -7.57 1.90
C ASP A 148 7.74 -8.44 0.89
N ARG A 149 9.06 -8.41 0.94
CA ARG A 149 9.95 -9.13 0.02
C ARG A 149 9.99 -10.63 0.33
N SER A 150 8.82 -11.25 0.34
CA SER A 150 8.63 -12.69 0.50
C SER A 150 7.78 -13.23 -0.65
N ILE A 151 7.81 -14.56 -0.83
CA ILE A 151 7.06 -15.25 -1.89
C ILE A 151 5.55 -15.02 -1.81
N THR A 152 5.03 -14.50 -0.70
CA THR A 152 3.59 -14.25 -0.53
C THR A 152 3.14 -12.98 -1.24
N GLY A 153 4.09 -12.10 -1.63
CA GLY A 153 3.76 -10.82 -2.28
C GLY A 153 2.95 -9.89 -1.37
N TYR A 154 3.07 -10.00 -0.06
CA TYR A 154 2.29 -9.18 0.88
C TYR A 154 2.76 -7.71 0.90
N ILE A 155 1.98 -6.88 1.59
CA ILE A 155 2.24 -5.46 1.84
C ILE A 155 2.57 -5.30 3.32
N ALA A 156 3.72 -4.74 3.63
CA ALA A 156 4.05 -4.25 4.95
C ALA A 156 3.51 -2.81 5.13
N ILE A 157 2.73 -2.63 6.20
CA ILE A 157 2.19 -1.36 6.67
C ILE A 157 3.05 -0.88 7.84
N ASN A 158 3.72 0.25 7.65
CA ASN A 158 4.56 0.88 8.65
C ASN A 158 3.92 2.22 9.07
N TYR A 159 3.78 2.43 10.39
CA TYR A 159 3.12 3.63 10.94
C TYR A 159 3.94 4.30 12.06
N LYS A 160 5.11 3.76 12.40
CA LYS A 160 6.01 4.37 13.37
C LYS A 160 6.98 5.35 12.69
N PRO A 161 7.08 6.61 13.14
CA PRO A 161 7.90 7.62 12.48
C PRO A 161 9.36 7.20 12.24
N ASN A 162 10.02 6.63 13.26
CA ASN A 162 11.43 6.24 13.13
C ASN A 162 11.65 5.16 12.06
N VAL A 163 10.74 4.18 12.00
CA VAL A 163 10.78 3.10 11.00
C VAL A 163 10.55 3.65 9.60
N ILE A 164 9.57 4.55 9.44
CA ILE A 164 9.31 5.22 8.17
C ILE A 164 10.55 5.97 7.71
N ILE A 165 11.17 6.77 8.59
CA ILE A 165 12.39 7.54 8.29
C ILE A 165 13.52 6.63 7.84
N GLU A 166 13.75 5.53 8.56
CA GLU A 166 14.79 4.55 8.21
C GLU A 166 14.55 3.91 6.85
N ILE A 167 13.31 3.51 6.55
CA ILE A 167 12.96 2.90 5.25
C ILE A 167 13.13 3.91 4.12
N ILE A 168 12.52 5.10 4.21
CA ILE A 168 12.58 6.10 3.13
C ILE A 168 14.00 6.61 2.87
N ALA A 169 14.89 6.57 3.87
CA ALA A 169 16.29 6.93 3.71
C ALA A 169 17.04 6.02 2.72
N THR A 170 16.52 4.81 2.50
CA THR A 170 17.07 3.85 1.51
C THR A 170 16.48 4.03 0.10
N MET A 171 15.47 4.89 -0.05
CA MET A 171 14.68 5.03 -1.27
C MET A 171 14.86 6.42 -1.88
N LYS A 172 14.54 6.55 -3.17
CA LYS A 172 14.53 7.85 -3.85
C LYS A 172 13.11 8.35 -3.98
N TYR A 173 12.90 9.63 -3.71
CA TYR A 173 11.64 10.27 -4.06
C TYR A 173 11.43 10.17 -5.57
N ARG A 174 10.29 9.61 -5.99
CA ARG A 174 9.88 9.64 -7.41
C ARG A 174 9.00 10.86 -7.64
N LYS A 175 7.88 10.94 -6.93
CA LYS A 175 6.86 11.96 -7.18
C LYS A 175 5.83 12.07 -6.06
N GLU A 176 5.08 13.16 -6.13
CA GLU A 176 3.89 13.43 -5.34
C GLU A 176 2.65 13.25 -6.24
N ILE A 177 1.61 12.64 -5.70
CA ILE A 177 0.30 12.53 -6.33
C ILE A 177 -0.53 13.73 -5.87
N GLN A 178 -1.07 14.50 -6.81
CA GLN A 178 -1.78 15.77 -6.58
C GLN A 178 -3.26 15.72 -6.97
#